data_AF-K1SAM6-F1
#
_entry.id   AF-K1SAM6-F1
#
_cell.length_a   1.000
_cell.length_b   1.000
_cell.length_c   1.000
_cell.angle_alpha   90.00
_cell.angle_beta   90.00
_cell.angle_gamma   90.00
#
_symmetry.space_group_name_H-M   'P 1'
#
loop_
_entity.id
_entity.type
_entity.pdbx_description
1 polymer ?
#
loop_
_entity_poly.entity_id
_entity_poly.type
_entity_poly.pdbx_seq_one_letter_code
_entity_poly.pdbx_strand_id
1 'polypeptide(L)'
;HRPVRTAFTLPNISEKYGQVSGDAYGDNAVDSESTGDGDYYFTYNNTLYMVLNTSCLSIAEHKAFLEETIQANPDVTWKVVSFHKSIYSVASHVTESDIVTLRNGLSPILSQLGIDIVLQGHDHVYARSYIMGGESGMTADVQKNADGSALTEVTNPDGVQYITMNSASGSKFYKITEEAFEYTAVQNQEKVPNYSVANVTKDAFTVTTYRSTDDSVVDTITIKKSKNGWETVDGKDYWYEDGVKQGTEGRGKEIYDTESDAWYWLDSDANGAKAVSKDVYQESNGGKWVRYDENGKMIKGWNTNENGTYYFDLVTGAMAHGTVEINGKTCHFDEATGILK
;
A
#
# COMPACT_ATOMS: atom_id res chain seq x y z
N HIS A 1 -3.72 31.20 -25.52
CA HIS A 1 -3.25 31.31 -24.13
C HIS A 1 -4.29 30.62 -23.24
N ARG A 2 -3.99 29.44 -22.69
CA ARG A 2 -4.84 28.83 -21.65
C ARG A 2 -4.44 29.48 -20.31
N PRO A 3 -5.39 29.87 -19.45
CA PRO A 3 -5.05 30.48 -18.18
C PRO A 3 -4.44 29.41 -17.26
N VAL A 4 -3.23 29.69 -16.79
CA VAL A 4 -2.62 28.98 -15.66
C VAL A 4 -3.46 29.34 -14.43
N ARG A 5 -4.26 28.40 -13.93
CA ARG A 5 -4.85 28.52 -12.59
C ARG A 5 -3.79 28.12 -11.58
N THR A 6 -2.91 29.03 -11.23
CA THR A 6 -2.20 28.98 -9.94
C THR A 6 -3.18 29.45 -8.88
N ALA A 7 -3.95 28.51 -8.34
CA ALA A 7 -4.76 28.74 -7.14
C ALA A 7 -4.14 27.91 -6.01
N PHE A 8 -3.11 28.47 -5.37
CA PHE A 8 -2.79 28.07 -4.00
C PHE A 8 -3.92 28.64 -3.13
N THR A 9 -4.94 27.84 -2.86
CA THR A 9 -5.87 28.12 -1.76
C THR A 9 -5.10 28.04 -0.45
N LEU A 10 -5.41 28.95 0.49
CA LEU A 10 -5.00 28.78 1.89
C LEU A 10 -5.39 27.35 2.33
N PRO A 11 -4.54 26.64 3.08
CA PRO A 11 -4.86 25.30 3.54
C PRO A 11 -6.18 25.30 4.32
N ASN A 12 -6.95 24.21 4.22
CA ASN A 12 -8.16 24.03 5.02
C ASN A 12 -7.74 23.73 6.46
N ILE A 13 -7.46 24.77 7.24
CA ILE A 13 -7.06 24.66 8.64
C ILE A 13 -8.29 24.30 9.48
N SER A 14 -8.16 23.24 10.28
CA SER A 14 -9.19 22.79 11.20
C SER A 14 -9.23 23.69 12.43
N GLU A 15 -10.36 24.35 12.65
CA GLU A 15 -10.65 25.07 13.90
C GLU A 15 -11.03 24.10 15.04
N LYS A 16 -11.19 22.80 14.74
CA LYS A 16 -11.72 21.78 15.67
C LYS A 16 -10.65 20.80 16.17
N TYR A 17 -9.67 20.47 15.34
CA TYR A 17 -8.74 19.36 15.56
C TYR A 17 -7.29 19.83 15.57
N GLY A 18 -6.48 19.24 16.45
CA GLY A 18 -5.06 19.55 16.55
C GLY A 18 -4.80 20.91 17.20
N GLN A 19 -5.80 21.48 17.86
CA GLN A 19 -5.70 22.75 18.58
C GLN A 19 -4.90 22.56 19.86
N VAL A 20 -3.96 23.47 20.13
CA VAL A 20 -3.25 23.51 21.41
C VAL A 20 -4.09 24.34 22.38
N SER A 21 -4.94 23.70 23.19
CA SER A 21 -5.54 24.41 24.32
C SER A 21 -4.45 24.72 25.35
N GLY A 22 -4.51 25.91 25.97
CA GLY A 22 -3.52 26.48 26.90
C GLY A 22 -3.31 25.73 28.22
N ASP A 23 -3.57 24.42 28.24
CA ASP A 23 -3.67 23.59 29.43
C ASP A 23 -2.58 22.51 29.45
N ALA A 24 -1.84 22.31 28.34
CA ALA A 24 -0.78 21.32 28.25
C ALA A 24 0.45 21.66 29.13
N TYR A 25 0.58 22.91 29.53
CA TYR A 25 1.46 23.38 30.60
C TYR A 25 0.73 24.50 31.33
N GLY A 26 0.33 24.28 32.58
CA GLY A 26 -0.43 25.27 33.33
C GLY A 26 0.32 26.59 33.48
N ASP A 27 -0.07 27.60 32.71
CA ASP A 27 -0.30 28.96 33.20
C ASP A 27 -1.10 29.78 32.18
N ASN A 28 -1.88 30.72 32.69
CA ASN A 28 -2.87 31.51 31.97
C ASN A 28 -2.23 32.51 30.99
N ALA A 29 -2.62 32.45 29.71
CA ALA A 29 -2.90 33.62 28.88
C ALA A 29 -3.50 33.18 27.53
N VAL A 30 -4.82 33.28 27.41
CA VAL A 30 -5.49 33.29 26.11
C VAL A 30 -5.30 34.69 25.56
N ASP A 31 -4.41 34.87 24.59
CA ASP A 31 -4.50 36.02 23.69
C ASP A 31 -5.25 35.56 22.45
N SER A 32 -6.43 36.13 22.24
CA SER A 32 -7.49 35.66 21.37
C SER A 32 -7.29 36.02 19.89
N GLU A 33 -6.05 35.91 19.37
CA GLU A 33 -5.74 36.13 17.95
C GLU A 33 -4.72 35.12 17.37
N SER A 34 -4.73 33.85 17.80
CA SER A 34 -4.08 32.78 17.01
C SER A 34 -5.09 32.13 16.06
N THR A 35 -5.02 32.47 14.77
CA THR A 35 -5.77 31.78 13.71
C THR A 35 -4.97 30.64 13.08
N GLY A 36 -4.05 29.98 13.81
CA GLY A 36 -2.99 29.16 13.18
C GLY A 36 -2.63 27.81 13.80
N ASP A 37 -3.29 27.34 14.87
CA ASP A 37 -2.78 26.22 15.68
C ASP A 37 -3.51 24.88 15.47
N GLY A 38 -3.90 24.50 14.25
CA GLY A 38 -4.67 23.27 14.00
C GLY A 38 -4.12 22.34 12.92
N ASP A 39 -4.66 21.12 12.87
CA ASP A 39 -4.43 20.22 11.73
C ASP A 39 -4.98 20.85 10.45
N TYR A 40 -4.35 20.63 9.30
CA TYR A 40 -4.82 21.19 8.03
C TYR A 40 -4.57 20.28 6.85
N TYR A 41 -5.30 20.50 5.75
CA TYR A 41 -5.08 19.75 4.52
C TYR A 41 -5.21 20.59 3.26
N PHE A 42 -4.66 20.06 2.16
CA PHE A 42 -4.88 20.55 0.82
C PHE A 42 -4.69 19.41 -0.19
N THR A 43 -5.22 19.59 -1.40
CA THR A 43 -5.00 18.66 -2.51
C THR A 43 -4.18 19.31 -3.61
N TYR A 44 -3.24 18.57 -4.18
CA TYR A 44 -2.42 19.00 -5.30
C TYR A 44 -1.94 17.78 -6.10
N ASN A 45 -2.00 17.82 -7.44
CA ASN A 45 -1.59 16.71 -8.32
C ASN A 45 -2.11 15.33 -7.89
N ASN A 46 -3.43 15.22 -7.69
CA ASN A 46 -4.11 14.00 -7.23
C ASN A 46 -3.58 13.41 -5.91
N THR A 47 -2.97 14.26 -5.08
CA THR A 47 -2.46 13.91 -3.76
C THR A 47 -3.19 14.73 -2.71
N LEU A 48 -3.62 14.06 -1.65
CA LEU A 48 -4.11 14.68 -0.42
C LEU A 48 -2.94 14.81 0.56
N TYR A 49 -2.60 16.05 0.90
CA TYR A 49 -1.62 16.37 1.92
C TYR A 49 -2.36 16.75 3.21
N MET A 50 -2.09 16.03 4.29
CA MET A 50 -2.65 16.25 5.62
C MET A 50 -1.52 16.55 6.59
N VAL A 51 -1.59 17.67 7.28
CA VAL A 51 -0.54 18.15 8.17
C VAL A 51 -1.09 18.19 9.58
N LEU A 52 -0.45 17.44 10.49
CA LEU A 52 -0.88 17.32 11.87
C LEU A 52 -0.05 18.24 12.78
N ASN A 53 -0.73 18.96 13.67
CA ASN A 53 -0.09 19.70 14.74
C ASN A 53 0.15 18.78 15.94
N THR A 54 1.25 18.02 15.92
CA THR A 54 1.62 17.08 16.98
C THR A 54 2.15 17.74 18.26
N SER A 55 1.99 19.06 18.41
CA SER A 55 2.04 19.71 19.73
C SER A 55 0.79 19.37 20.53
N CYS A 56 -0.35 19.15 19.86
CA CYS A 56 -1.48 18.44 20.41
C CYS A 56 -1.15 16.94 20.45
N LEU A 57 -1.35 16.28 21.60
CA LEU A 57 -1.12 14.82 21.76
C LEU A 57 -2.42 14.01 21.65
N SER A 58 -3.53 14.64 21.24
CA SER A 58 -4.84 14.02 21.12
C SER A 58 -4.90 13.12 19.89
N ILE A 59 -4.58 11.83 20.08
CA ILE A 59 -4.67 10.80 19.03
C ILE A 59 -6.09 10.73 18.43
N ALA A 60 -7.12 10.92 19.26
CA ALA A 60 -8.51 10.89 18.84
C ALA A 60 -8.87 12.05 17.89
N GLU A 61 -8.35 13.25 18.13
CA GLU A 61 -8.58 14.40 17.25
C GLU A 61 -7.89 14.22 15.90
N HIS A 62 -6.61 13.84 15.92
CA HIS A 62 -5.87 13.56 14.68
C HIS A 62 -6.54 12.45 13.87
N LYS A 63 -7.05 11.39 14.54
CA LYS A 63 -7.82 10.33 13.88
C LYS A 63 -9.05 10.89 13.17
N ALA A 64 -9.88 11.64 13.90
CA ALA A 64 -11.12 12.19 13.36
C ALA A 64 -10.85 13.14 12.18
N PHE A 65 -9.81 13.98 12.29
CA PHE A 65 -9.37 14.83 11.20
C PHE A 65 -8.98 14.05 9.94
N LEU A 66 -8.15 13.00 10.09
CA LEU A 66 -7.71 12.16 8.96
C LEU A 66 -8.90 11.44 8.31
N GLU A 67 -9.78 10.84 9.10
CA GLU A 67 -10.98 10.13 8.61
C GLU A 67 -11.91 11.07 7.82
N GLU A 68 -12.27 12.22 8.39
CA GLU A 68 -13.12 13.20 7.74
C GLU A 68 -12.50 13.75 6.46
N THR A 69 -11.20 14.04 6.49
CA THR A 69 -10.50 14.59 5.33
C THR A 69 -10.40 13.58 4.20
N ILE A 70 -10.09 12.32 4.50
CA ILE A 70 -10.02 11.25 3.50
C ILE A 70 -11.41 10.99 2.90
N GLN A 71 -12.46 10.94 3.74
CA GLN A 71 -13.83 10.76 3.27
C GLN A 71 -14.27 11.89 2.34
N ALA A 72 -13.85 13.13 2.61
CA ALA A 72 -14.16 14.30 1.78
C ALA A 72 -13.38 14.35 0.45
N ASN A 73 -12.33 13.54 0.27
CA ASN A 73 -11.44 13.56 -0.90
C ASN A 73 -11.26 12.15 -1.49
N PRO A 74 -12.33 11.47 -1.97
CA PRO A 74 -12.27 10.08 -2.40
C PRO A 74 -11.48 9.83 -3.70
N ASP A 75 -11.31 10.86 -4.54
CA ASP A 75 -10.74 10.72 -5.89
C ASP A 75 -9.20 10.81 -5.93
N VAL A 76 -8.55 11.06 -4.80
CA VAL A 76 -7.09 11.20 -4.74
C VAL A 76 -6.41 9.84 -4.87
N THR A 77 -5.27 9.81 -5.56
CA THR A 77 -4.42 8.61 -5.65
C THR A 77 -3.53 8.50 -4.43
N TRP A 78 -2.91 9.60 -4.00
CA TRP A 78 -1.88 9.59 -2.96
C TRP A 78 -2.39 10.25 -1.68
N LYS A 79 -2.07 9.67 -0.53
CA LYS A 79 -2.33 10.25 0.80
C LYS A 79 -1.00 10.43 1.52
N VAL A 80 -0.67 11.68 1.81
CA VAL A 80 0.58 12.05 2.48
C VAL A 80 0.23 12.72 3.80
N VAL A 81 0.83 12.23 4.88
CA VAL A 81 0.73 12.87 6.19
C VAL A 81 2.07 13.55 6.51
N SER A 82 2.03 14.71 7.17
CA SER A 82 3.24 15.38 7.63
C SER A 82 3.05 15.92 9.04
N PHE A 83 4.08 15.84 9.86
CA PHE A 83 4.09 16.46 11.19
C PHE A 83 5.51 16.63 11.71
N HIS A 84 5.70 17.55 12.66
CA HIS A 84 7.04 17.95 13.06
C HIS A 84 7.80 16.85 13.80
N LYS A 85 7.19 16.26 14.84
CA LYS A 85 7.84 15.32 15.77
C LYS A 85 8.01 13.93 15.16
N SER A 86 9.26 13.48 15.00
CA SER A 86 9.53 12.20 14.36
C SER A 86 9.20 11.00 15.23
N ILE A 87 8.13 10.28 14.89
CA ILE A 87 7.77 9.00 15.52
C ILE A 87 8.68 7.85 15.08
N TYR A 88 9.38 7.91 13.94
CA TYR A 88 10.41 6.93 13.58
C TYR A 88 11.72 7.65 13.21
N SER A 89 12.59 7.82 14.20
CA SER A 89 13.89 8.50 14.09
C SER A 89 14.98 7.65 14.74
N VAL A 90 16.24 7.93 14.44
CA VAL A 90 17.40 7.22 15.00
C VAL A 90 18.24 8.09 15.95
N ALA A 91 17.72 9.26 16.33
CA ALA A 91 18.39 10.23 17.19
C ALA A 91 17.74 10.32 18.58
N SER A 92 18.18 11.28 19.39
CA SER A 92 17.96 11.32 20.83
C SER A 92 16.50 11.41 21.28
N HIS A 93 15.57 11.90 20.45
CA HIS A 93 14.17 12.04 20.84
C HIS A 93 13.36 10.76 20.67
N VAL A 94 13.91 9.71 20.05
CA VAL A 94 13.20 8.46 19.70
C VAL A 94 12.50 7.77 20.89
N THR A 95 12.99 7.97 22.11
CA THR A 95 12.45 7.39 23.35
C THR A 95 11.68 8.37 24.23
N GLU A 96 11.52 9.64 23.82
CA GLU A 96 10.73 10.61 24.58
C GLU A 96 9.26 10.19 24.68
N SER A 97 8.64 10.47 25.82
CA SER A 97 7.32 9.92 26.15
C SER A 97 6.22 10.37 25.18
N ASP A 98 6.30 11.61 24.70
CA ASP A 98 5.36 12.12 23.70
C ASP A 98 5.58 11.47 22.33
N ILE A 99 6.83 11.25 21.92
CA ILE A 99 7.19 10.51 20.69
C ILE A 99 6.68 9.07 20.74
N VAL A 100 6.89 8.37 21.87
CA VAL A 100 6.36 7.02 22.08
C VAL A 100 4.84 7.00 22.07
N THR A 101 4.18 7.99 22.69
CA THR A 101 2.72 8.13 22.68
C THR A 101 2.18 8.32 21.27
N LEU A 102 2.77 9.24 20.51
CA LEU A 102 2.39 9.52 19.12
C LEU A 102 2.66 8.30 18.22
N ARG A 103 3.79 7.61 18.37
CA ARG A 103 4.12 6.39 17.60
C ARG A 103 3.06 5.31 17.84
N ASN A 104 2.79 4.98 19.10
CA ASN A 104 1.86 3.90 19.44
C ASN A 104 0.41 4.23 19.05
N GLY A 105 0.03 5.51 19.13
CA GLY A 105 -1.31 5.96 18.77
C GLY A 105 -1.53 6.12 17.27
N LEU A 106 -0.63 6.83 16.57
CA LEU A 106 -0.82 7.21 15.16
C LEU A 106 -0.44 6.12 14.19
N SER A 107 0.62 5.33 14.42
CA SER A 107 1.08 4.36 13.41
C SER A 107 -0.04 3.39 12.98
N PRO A 108 -0.82 2.75 13.89
CA PRO A 108 -1.96 1.90 13.50
C PRO A 108 -3.03 2.63 12.69
N ILE A 109 -3.34 3.87 13.06
CA ILE A 109 -4.34 4.69 12.36
C ILE A 109 -3.87 5.02 10.94
N LEU A 110 -2.62 5.47 10.80
CA LEU A 110 -2.05 5.85 9.50
C LEU A 110 -2.04 4.66 8.53
N SER A 111 -1.68 3.47 9.02
CA SER A 111 -1.77 2.26 8.21
C SER A 111 -3.20 1.88 7.87
N GLN A 112 -4.13 1.89 8.84
CA GLN A 112 -5.52 1.52 8.60
C GLN A 112 -6.21 2.45 7.59
N LEU A 113 -5.83 3.73 7.57
CA LEU A 113 -6.36 4.72 6.63
C LEU A 113 -5.69 4.69 5.25
N GLY A 114 -4.71 3.79 5.06
CA GLY A 114 -3.97 3.61 3.82
C GLY A 114 -3.15 4.85 3.46
N ILE A 115 -2.49 5.47 4.44
CA ILE A 115 -1.53 6.56 4.20
C ILE A 115 -0.30 5.98 3.49
N ASP A 116 0.13 6.61 2.40
CA ASP A 116 1.26 6.11 1.62
C ASP A 116 2.60 6.53 2.24
N ILE A 117 2.73 7.81 2.59
CA ILE A 117 3.98 8.42 3.05
C ILE A 117 3.72 9.36 4.23
N VAL A 118 4.62 9.30 5.21
CA VAL A 118 4.68 10.20 6.36
C VAL A 118 6.00 10.96 6.35
N LEU A 119 5.94 12.28 6.30
CA LEU A 119 7.10 13.18 6.27
C LEU A 119 7.28 13.90 7.60
N GLN A 120 8.49 13.85 8.16
CA GLN A 120 8.74 14.24 9.55
C GLN A 120 10.07 15.00 9.70
N GLY A 121 10.29 15.65 10.85
CA GLY A 121 11.49 16.44 11.13
C GLY A 121 11.98 16.28 12.57
N HIS A 122 12.15 17.40 13.29
CA HIS A 122 12.52 17.48 14.71
C HIS A 122 13.92 16.98 15.13
N ASP A 123 14.35 15.84 14.62
CA ASP A 123 15.53 15.12 15.10
C ASP A 123 16.82 15.47 14.36
N HIS A 124 16.77 16.35 13.35
CA HIS A 124 17.95 16.86 12.67
C HIS A 124 18.95 15.74 12.26
N VAL A 125 18.39 14.64 11.75
CA VAL A 125 19.07 13.46 11.22
C VAL A 125 18.25 12.95 10.03
N TYR A 126 18.88 12.31 9.06
CA TYR A 126 18.12 11.59 8.03
C TYR A 126 17.87 10.16 8.47
N ALA A 127 16.61 9.74 8.48
CA ALA A 127 16.24 8.33 8.61
C ALA A 127 15.03 8.01 7.74
N ARG A 128 15.08 6.88 7.06
CA ARG A 128 13.95 6.28 6.34
C ARG A 128 13.65 4.93 6.96
N SER A 129 12.40 4.74 7.35
CA SER A 129 11.95 3.44 7.82
C SER A 129 11.85 2.45 6.67
N TYR A 130 11.73 1.17 6.98
CA TYR A 130 11.08 0.26 6.06
C TYR A 130 9.60 0.60 5.92
N ILE A 131 8.93 0.00 4.95
CA ILE A 131 7.47 0.11 4.83
C ILE A 131 6.87 -0.74 5.96
N MET A 132 5.97 -0.15 6.73
CA MET A 132 5.43 -0.77 7.96
C MET A 132 3.92 -0.60 8.05
N GLY A 133 3.25 -1.60 8.62
CA GLY A 133 1.80 -1.66 8.75
C GLY A 133 1.21 -2.72 7.82
N GLY A 134 -0.03 -2.51 7.40
CA GLY A 134 -0.76 -3.46 6.56
C GLY A 134 -1.14 -4.73 7.31
N GLU A 135 -1.35 -5.80 6.56
CA GLU A 135 -1.49 -7.18 7.08
C GLU A 135 -0.21 -7.62 7.81
N SER A 136 0.92 -7.04 7.45
CA SER A 136 2.26 -7.32 7.99
C SER A 136 2.53 -6.66 9.36
N GLY A 137 1.66 -5.74 9.81
CA GLY A 137 1.78 -5.07 11.10
C GLY A 137 2.94 -4.07 11.24
N MET A 138 3.06 -3.44 12.41
CA MET A 138 4.00 -2.34 12.67
C MET A 138 5.43 -2.79 13.01
N THR A 139 5.62 -4.10 13.18
CA THR A 139 6.88 -4.71 13.58
C THR A 139 7.49 -5.42 12.39
N ALA A 140 8.29 -4.68 11.62
CA ALA A 140 9.39 -5.16 10.78
C ALA A 140 9.22 -6.49 9.99
N ASP A 141 8.02 -6.80 9.46
CA ASP A 141 7.87 -7.68 8.29
C ASP A 141 8.29 -6.90 7.04
N VAL A 142 9.59 -6.61 7.03
CA VAL A 142 10.21 -5.62 6.19
C VAL A 142 10.39 -6.13 4.77
N GLN A 143 9.87 -5.39 3.80
CA GLN A 143 10.27 -5.56 2.40
C GLN A 143 11.72 -5.09 2.18
N LYS A 144 12.60 -6.01 1.76
CA LYS A 144 14.01 -5.78 1.40
C LYS A 144 14.33 -6.38 0.04
N ASN A 145 15.42 -5.94 -0.57
CA ASN A 145 16.03 -6.67 -1.67
C ASN A 145 16.53 -8.05 -1.20
N ALA A 146 16.72 -8.98 -2.15
CA ALA A 146 17.24 -10.32 -1.86
C ALA A 146 18.64 -10.32 -1.19
N ASP A 147 19.40 -9.24 -1.36
CA ASP A 147 20.72 -9.04 -0.73
C ASP A 147 20.62 -8.40 0.68
N GLY A 148 19.40 -8.13 1.17
CA GLY A 148 19.14 -7.52 2.46
C GLY A 148 19.20 -5.98 2.48
N SER A 149 19.47 -5.33 1.35
CA SER A 149 19.45 -3.87 1.24
C SER A 149 18.03 -3.30 1.25
N ALA A 150 17.91 -2.04 1.64
CA ALA A 150 16.64 -1.31 1.62
C ALA A 150 16.13 -1.13 0.18
N LEU A 151 14.82 -1.28 -0.01
CA LEU A 151 14.18 -0.95 -1.28
C LEU A 151 14.31 0.55 -1.59
N THR A 152 14.55 0.87 -2.85
CA THR A 152 14.48 2.23 -3.43
C THR A 152 13.26 2.42 -4.32
N GLU A 153 12.58 1.32 -4.66
CA GLU A 153 11.32 1.30 -5.40
C GLU A 153 10.45 0.14 -4.89
N VAL A 154 9.15 0.37 -4.78
CA VAL A 154 8.15 -0.62 -4.40
C VAL A 154 6.87 -0.41 -5.20
N THR A 155 6.13 -1.48 -5.50
CA THR A 155 4.84 -1.41 -6.19
C THR A 155 3.75 -1.92 -5.26
N ASN A 156 2.66 -1.15 -5.12
CA ASN A 156 1.51 -1.44 -4.26
C ASN A 156 1.90 -1.95 -2.86
N PRO A 157 2.74 -1.21 -2.11
CA PRO A 157 3.12 -1.64 -0.78
C PRO A 157 1.91 -1.75 0.14
N ASP A 158 1.89 -2.80 0.95
CA ASP A 158 0.97 -2.94 2.06
C ASP A 158 1.61 -2.33 3.33
N GLY A 159 1.40 -1.02 3.52
CA GLY A 159 1.95 -0.29 4.66
C GLY A 159 2.35 1.15 4.32
N VAL A 160 2.98 1.81 5.29
CA VAL A 160 3.32 3.23 5.28
C VAL A 160 4.83 3.43 5.24
N GLN A 161 5.32 4.34 4.40
CA GLN A 161 6.71 4.78 4.39
C GLN A 161 6.90 6.00 5.30
N TYR A 162 7.76 5.91 6.32
CA TYR A 162 8.11 7.04 7.19
C TYR A 162 9.48 7.61 6.83
N ILE A 163 9.59 8.94 6.76
CA ILE A 163 10.84 9.66 6.45
C ILE A 163 11.04 10.79 7.47
N THR A 164 12.08 10.65 8.29
CA THR A 164 12.62 11.73 9.13
C THR A 164 13.65 12.50 8.31
N MET A 165 13.31 13.74 7.98
CA MET A 165 14.13 14.63 7.16
C MET A 165 15.14 15.38 8.05
N ASN A 166 16.38 15.49 7.54
CA ASN A 166 17.48 16.14 8.23
C ASN A 166 17.34 17.67 8.26
N SER A 167 18.30 18.36 8.89
CA SER A 167 18.33 19.82 8.93
C SER A 167 18.57 20.42 7.54
N ALA A 168 17.59 21.17 7.03
CA ALA A 168 17.73 21.90 5.76
C ALA A 168 18.59 23.16 5.87
N SER A 169 18.61 23.80 7.04
CA SER A 169 19.39 25.02 7.28
C SER A 169 20.81 24.76 7.76
N GLY A 170 21.12 23.53 8.19
CA GLY A 170 22.40 23.19 8.80
C GLY A 170 22.59 23.74 10.22
N SER A 171 21.52 24.19 10.86
CA SER A 171 21.59 24.84 12.18
C SER A 171 22.00 23.90 13.31
N LYS A 172 21.59 22.63 13.25
CA LYS A 172 21.97 21.57 14.19
C LYS A 172 21.96 20.21 13.50
N PHE A 173 22.75 19.28 14.02
CA PHE A 173 22.83 17.89 13.58
C PHE A 173 22.88 16.97 14.79
N TYR A 174 21.95 16.03 14.93
CA TYR A 174 21.94 15.11 16.06
C TYR A 174 22.65 13.80 15.72
N LYS A 175 23.34 13.24 16.72
CA LYS A 175 24.06 11.97 16.59
C LYS A 175 23.05 10.84 16.46
N ILE A 176 23.31 9.90 15.54
CA ILE A 176 22.63 8.61 15.51
C ILE A 176 22.96 7.86 16.81
N THR A 177 21.95 7.32 17.48
CA THR A 177 22.12 6.54 18.71
C THR A 177 22.88 5.24 18.45
N GLU A 178 23.45 4.64 19.50
CA GLU A 178 24.11 3.33 19.38
C GLU A 178 23.11 2.17 19.33
N GLU A 179 21.88 2.40 19.78
CA GLU A 179 20.76 1.47 19.64
C GLU A 179 20.39 1.31 18.16
N ALA A 180 20.30 0.05 17.72
CA ALA A 180 19.79 -0.29 16.41
C ALA A 180 18.28 -0.48 16.47
N PHE A 181 17.55 0.21 15.60
CA PHE A 181 16.10 0.09 15.53
C PHE A 181 15.68 -0.75 14.33
N GLU A 182 14.85 -1.77 14.58
CA GLU A 182 14.42 -2.76 13.57
C GLU A 182 13.66 -2.16 12.38
N TYR A 183 13.03 -1.01 12.58
CA TYR A 183 12.33 -0.28 11.51
C TYR A 183 13.25 0.48 10.56
N THR A 184 14.56 0.61 10.85
CA THR A 184 15.44 1.52 10.09
C THR A 184 15.94 0.87 8.81
N ALA A 185 15.57 1.44 7.66
CA ALA A 185 16.03 1.02 6.33
C ALA A 185 17.29 1.76 5.91
N VAL A 186 17.28 3.09 6.06
CA VAL A 186 18.40 3.97 5.71
C VAL A 186 18.55 5.00 6.82
N GLN A 187 19.78 5.32 7.18
CA GLN A 187 20.10 6.42 8.10
C GLN A 187 21.34 7.15 7.62
N ASN A 188 21.37 8.47 7.76
CA ASN A 188 22.53 9.30 7.40
C ASN A 188 22.68 10.46 8.40
N GLN A 189 23.91 10.65 8.88
CA GLN A 189 24.33 11.85 9.58
C GLN A 189 25.76 12.22 9.21
N GLU A 190 25.92 12.80 8.04
CA GLU A 190 27.18 13.34 7.55
C GLU A 190 27.43 14.81 7.96
N LYS A 191 26.47 15.42 8.68
CA LYS A 191 26.49 16.84 9.07
C LYS A 191 26.52 17.82 7.89
N VAL A 192 25.89 17.42 6.79
CA VAL A 192 25.64 18.27 5.62
C VAL A 192 24.14 18.58 5.57
N PRO A 193 23.71 19.83 5.30
CA PRO A 193 22.29 20.14 5.25
C PRO A 193 21.62 19.48 4.04
N ASN A 194 20.41 18.95 4.24
CA ASN A 194 19.68 18.22 3.20
C ASN A 194 18.31 18.85 2.90
N TYR A 195 17.80 18.63 1.69
CA TYR A 195 16.43 18.93 1.33
C TYR A 195 15.83 17.75 0.56
N SER A 196 14.51 17.57 0.63
CA SER A 196 13.81 16.50 -0.06
C SER A 196 12.87 17.05 -1.11
N VAL A 197 12.80 16.38 -2.26
CA VAL A 197 11.90 16.71 -3.37
C VAL A 197 10.94 15.55 -3.57
N ALA A 198 9.64 15.86 -3.53
CA ALA A 198 8.59 14.92 -3.89
C ALA A 198 8.20 15.12 -5.36
N ASN A 199 8.41 14.11 -6.19
CA ASN A 199 7.93 14.06 -7.57
C ASN A 199 6.73 13.11 -7.66
N VAL A 200 5.60 13.63 -8.12
CA VAL A 200 4.32 12.90 -8.11
C VAL A 200 3.76 12.81 -9.51
N THR A 201 3.46 11.59 -9.92
CA THR A 201 2.78 11.23 -11.15
C THR A 201 1.50 10.47 -10.83
N LYS A 202 0.78 10.02 -11.87
CA LYS A 202 -0.44 9.23 -11.68
C LYS A 202 -0.16 7.90 -10.97
N ASP A 203 0.99 7.29 -11.24
CA ASP A 203 1.34 5.92 -10.91
C ASP A 203 2.60 5.81 -10.05
N ALA A 204 3.32 6.90 -9.79
CA ALA A 204 4.47 6.94 -8.90
C ALA A 204 4.54 8.19 -8.02
N PHE A 205 4.92 7.98 -6.76
CA PHE A 205 5.32 9.01 -5.81
C PHE A 205 6.78 8.76 -5.40
N THR A 206 7.68 9.66 -5.79
CA THR A 206 9.11 9.56 -5.48
C THR A 206 9.51 10.66 -4.52
N VAL A 207 10.17 10.28 -3.42
CA VAL A 207 10.88 11.22 -2.54
C VAL A 207 12.37 11.00 -2.72
N THR A 208 13.09 12.03 -3.16
CA THR A 208 14.56 12.02 -3.22
C THR A 208 15.11 13.09 -2.28
N THR A 209 16.05 12.69 -1.43
CA THR A 209 16.75 13.59 -0.51
C THR A 209 18.13 13.91 -1.06
N TYR A 210 18.46 15.19 -1.11
CA TYR A 210 19.68 15.74 -1.68
C TYR A 210 20.49 16.48 -0.63
N ARG A 211 21.80 16.53 -0.82
CA ARG A 211 22.67 17.49 -0.14
C ARG A 211 22.44 18.87 -0.74
N SER A 212 22.19 19.86 0.10
CA SER A 212 22.01 21.26 -0.33
C SER A 212 23.27 21.90 -0.93
N THR A 213 24.44 21.29 -0.72
CA THR A 213 25.74 21.84 -1.13
C THR A 213 26.07 21.58 -2.59
N ASP A 214 25.62 20.46 -3.15
CA ASP A 214 26.02 20.00 -4.49
C ASP A 214 24.94 19.16 -5.21
N ASP A 215 23.72 19.12 -4.67
CA ASP A 215 22.58 18.34 -5.18
C ASP A 215 22.88 16.84 -5.35
N SER A 216 23.90 16.30 -4.66
CA SER A 216 24.16 14.87 -4.65
C SER A 216 23.12 14.13 -3.80
N VAL A 217 22.72 12.95 -4.26
CA VAL A 217 21.67 12.15 -3.60
C VAL A 217 22.20 11.56 -2.28
N VAL A 218 21.38 11.68 -1.24
CA VAL A 218 21.53 10.98 0.03
C VAL A 218 20.78 9.65 -0.03
N ASP A 219 19.52 9.68 -0.47
CA ASP A 219 18.65 8.52 -0.55
C ASP A 219 17.43 8.83 -1.44
N THR A 220 16.77 7.78 -1.92
CA THR A 220 15.54 7.89 -2.71
C THR A 220 14.61 6.71 -2.43
N ILE A 221 13.31 6.99 -2.44
CA ILE A 221 12.27 5.97 -2.44
C ILE A 221 11.17 6.33 -3.44
N THR A 222 10.75 5.36 -4.24
CA THR A 222 9.60 5.47 -5.14
C THR A 222 8.53 4.46 -4.72
N ILE A 223 7.33 4.93 -4.41
CA ILE A 223 6.15 4.09 -4.30
C ILE A 223 5.42 4.16 -5.63
N LYS A 224 5.15 3.00 -6.23
CA LYS A 224 4.31 2.88 -7.42
C LYS A 224 2.92 2.38 -7.03
N LYS A 225 1.90 2.97 -7.63
CA LYS A 225 0.55 2.43 -7.67
C LYS A 225 0.31 1.89 -9.05
N SER A 226 0.19 0.58 -9.13
CA SER A 226 -0.10 -0.13 -10.35
C SER A 226 -1.43 -0.86 -10.19
N LYS A 227 -2.06 -1.16 -11.30
CA LYS A 227 -3.34 -1.84 -11.26
C LYS A 227 -3.13 -3.31 -10.94
N ASN A 228 -3.69 -3.77 -9.82
CA ASN A 228 -3.75 -5.18 -9.44
C ASN A 228 -5.21 -5.65 -9.39
N GLY A 229 -5.44 -6.89 -9.80
CA GLY A 229 -6.77 -7.50 -9.79
C GLY A 229 -7.58 -7.27 -11.06
N TRP A 230 -8.91 -7.42 -10.93
CA TRP A 230 -9.84 -7.40 -12.06
C TRP A 230 -10.05 -6.01 -12.67
N GLU A 231 -10.16 -5.97 -14.00
CA GLU A 231 -10.64 -4.84 -14.78
C GLU A 231 -11.60 -5.28 -15.85
N THR A 232 -12.76 -4.63 -15.90
CA THR A 232 -13.64 -4.74 -17.04
C THR A 232 -13.27 -3.69 -18.10
N VAL A 233 -12.75 -4.14 -19.24
CA VAL A 233 -12.52 -3.31 -20.44
C VAL A 233 -13.39 -3.83 -21.56
N ASP A 234 -14.24 -2.96 -22.13
CA ASP A 234 -15.16 -3.30 -23.23
C ASP A 234 -16.02 -4.56 -22.95
N GLY A 235 -16.47 -4.71 -21.70
CA GLY A 235 -17.32 -5.83 -21.26
C GLY A 235 -16.58 -7.16 -21.04
N LYS A 236 -15.25 -7.16 -21.06
CA LYS A 236 -14.43 -8.33 -20.74
C LYS A 236 -13.59 -8.07 -19.51
N ASP A 237 -13.46 -9.09 -18.67
CA ASP A 237 -12.65 -9.00 -17.45
C ASP A 237 -11.22 -9.45 -17.72
N TYR A 238 -10.27 -8.68 -17.22
CA TYR A 238 -8.83 -8.93 -17.31
C TYR A 238 -8.23 -8.84 -15.92
N TRP A 239 -7.23 -9.66 -15.64
CA TRP A 239 -6.47 -9.59 -14.40
C TRP A 239 -5.14 -8.87 -14.65
N TYR A 240 -4.81 -7.92 -13.80
CA TYR A 240 -3.53 -7.23 -13.83
C TYR A 240 -2.70 -7.61 -12.61
N GLU A 241 -1.40 -7.79 -12.84
CA GLU A 241 -0.38 -7.88 -11.80
C GLU A 241 0.68 -6.84 -12.13
N ASP A 242 0.92 -5.96 -11.17
CA ASP A 242 1.76 -4.80 -11.26
C ASP A 242 1.47 -3.89 -12.48
N GLY A 243 0.19 -3.75 -12.83
CA GLY A 243 -0.24 -3.01 -14.01
C GLY A 243 0.02 -3.73 -15.34
N VAL A 244 0.54 -4.95 -15.30
CA VAL A 244 0.72 -5.82 -16.47
C VAL A 244 -0.47 -6.74 -16.60
N LYS A 245 -1.15 -6.66 -17.75
CA LYS A 245 -2.26 -7.56 -18.09
C LYS A 245 -1.75 -8.99 -18.23
N GLN A 246 -2.31 -9.89 -17.44
CA GLN A 246 -1.86 -11.27 -17.35
C GLN A 246 -2.55 -12.18 -18.39
N GLY A 247 -1.97 -13.36 -18.61
CA GLY A 247 -2.53 -14.38 -19.50
C GLY A 247 -2.52 -14.05 -20.99
N THR A 248 -1.72 -13.06 -21.43
CA THR A 248 -1.62 -12.62 -22.83
C THR A 248 -0.66 -13.46 -23.68
N GLU A 249 0.19 -14.26 -23.04
CA GLU A 249 1.24 -15.04 -23.68
C GLU A 249 1.09 -16.54 -23.43
N GLY A 250 1.76 -17.33 -24.26
CA GLY A 250 1.76 -18.79 -24.15
C GLY A 250 0.35 -19.36 -24.28
N ARG A 251 -0.03 -20.20 -23.32
CA ARG A 251 -1.37 -20.83 -23.27
C ARG A 251 -2.41 -20.01 -22.51
N GLY A 252 -2.01 -18.93 -21.86
CA GLY A 252 -2.77 -18.26 -20.82
C GLY A 252 -2.21 -18.49 -19.43
N LYS A 253 -2.91 -18.00 -18.40
CA LYS A 253 -2.45 -18.02 -17.01
C LYS A 253 -3.58 -18.39 -16.06
N GLU A 254 -3.29 -19.26 -15.11
CA GLU A 254 -4.16 -19.51 -13.95
C GLU A 254 -3.80 -18.50 -12.84
N ILE A 255 -4.81 -17.88 -12.25
CA ILE A 255 -4.66 -16.95 -11.13
C ILE A 255 -5.63 -17.33 -10.01
N TYR A 256 -5.26 -16.99 -8.78
CA TYR A 256 -6.13 -17.11 -7.61
C TYR A 256 -6.47 -15.72 -7.11
N ASP A 257 -7.76 -15.45 -6.95
CA ASP A 257 -8.28 -14.21 -6.43
C ASP A 257 -8.74 -14.43 -4.98
N THR A 258 -8.04 -13.80 -4.04
CA THR A 258 -8.27 -13.92 -2.60
C THR A 258 -9.60 -13.31 -2.17
N GLU A 259 -10.09 -12.29 -2.86
CA GLU A 259 -11.35 -11.62 -2.52
C GLU A 259 -12.55 -12.54 -2.78
N SER A 260 -12.50 -13.30 -3.87
CA SER A 260 -13.57 -14.20 -4.28
C SER A 260 -13.34 -15.67 -3.89
N ASP A 261 -12.21 -15.96 -3.24
CA ASP A 261 -11.71 -17.29 -2.85
C ASP A 261 -11.85 -18.31 -3.99
N ALA A 262 -11.36 -17.94 -5.18
CA ALA A 262 -11.55 -18.75 -6.38
C ALA A 262 -10.36 -18.67 -7.35
N TRP A 263 -10.19 -19.76 -8.10
CA TRP A 263 -9.24 -19.85 -9.19
C TRP A 263 -9.90 -19.45 -10.52
N TYR A 264 -9.16 -18.77 -11.37
CA TYR A 264 -9.62 -18.29 -12.67
C TYR A 264 -8.59 -18.59 -13.76
N TRP A 265 -9.04 -18.61 -15.01
CA TRP A 265 -8.17 -18.73 -16.17
C TRP A 265 -8.22 -17.48 -17.03
N LEU A 266 -7.05 -17.00 -17.41
CA LEU A 266 -6.85 -15.89 -18.32
C LEU A 266 -6.41 -16.48 -19.66
N ASP A 267 -7.26 -16.33 -20.67
CA ASP A 267 -7.14 -17.03 -21.94
C ASP A 267 -6.31 -16.24 -22.96
N SER A 268 -5.15 -16.76 -23.34
CA SER A 268 -4.24 -16.09 -24.30
C SER A 268 -4.85 -15.95 -25.68
N ASP A 269 -5.66 -16.92 -26.11
CA ASP A 269 -6.39 -16.85 -27.38
C ASP A 269 -7.42 -15.71 -27.38
N ALA A 270 -7.86 -15.30 -26.18
CA ALA A 270 -8.71 -14.16 -25.94
C ALA A 270 -7.95 -12.92 -25.42
N ASN A 271 -6.63 -12.84 -25.67
CA ASN A 271 -5.77 -11.74 -25.26
C ASN A 271 -5.79 -11.49 -23.73
N GLY A 272 -5.80 -12.57 -22.95
CA GLY A 272 -5.79 -12.58 -21.49
C GLY A 272 -7.16 -12.36 -20.83
N ALA A 273 -8.25 -12.43 -21.58
CA ALA A 273 -9.59 -12.29 -21.00
C ALA A 273 -9.93 -13.48 -20.09
N LYS A 274 -10.69 -13.22 -19.02
CA LYS A 274 -11.23 -14.24 -18.12
C LYS A 274 -12.05 -15.27 -18.90
N ALA A 275 -11.68 -16.54 -18.80
CA ALA A 275 -12.46 -17.63 -19.36
C ALA A 275 -13.72 -17.88 -18.53
N VAL A 276 -14.83 -18.09 -19.21
CA VAL A 276 -16.13 -18.43 -18.61
C VAL A 276 -16.71 -19.64 -19.34
N SER A 277 -17.37 -20.53 -18.60
CA SER A 277 -18.01 -21.73 -19.13
C SER A 277 -17.09 -22.59 -20.02
N LYS A 278 -15.81 -22.70 -19.64
CA LYS A 278 -14.74 -23.28 -20.47
C LYS A 278 -13.97 -24.38 -19.74
N ASP A 279 -13.66 -25.45 -20.46
CA ASP A 279 -12.70 -26.47 -20.02
C ASP A 279 -11.29 -26.10 -20.50
N VAL A 280 -10.30 -26.26 -19.62
CA VAL A 280 -8.90 -25.90 -19.88
C VAL A 280 -8.00 -27.06 -19.49
N TYR A 281 -7.10 -27.45 -20.40
CA TYR A 281 -6.05 -28.40 -20.10
C TYR A 281 -4.84 -27.69 -19.48
N GLN A 282 -4.40 -28.16 -18.32
CA GLN A 282 -3.23 -27.68 -17.62
C GLN A 282 -2.15 -28.74 -17.65
N GLU A 283 -0.99 -28.42 -18.25
CA GLU A 283 0.14 -29.36 -18.41
C GLU A 283 0.93 -29.63 -17.10
N SER A 284 0.55 -29.00 -15.98
CA SER A 284 1.25 -29.18 -14.70
C SER A 284 1.04 -30.58 -14.10
N ASN A 285 2.11 -31.16 -13.53
CA ASN A 285 2.09 -32.43 -12.77
C ASN A 285 1.39 -33.61 -13.46
N GLY A 286 1.64 -33.81 -14.75
CA GLY A 286 1.10 -34.94 -15.51
C GLY A 286 -0.15 -34.62 -16.34
N GLY A 287 -0.60 -33.36 -16.33
CA GLY A 287 -1.69 -32.92 -17.18
C GLY A 287 -3.06 -33.14 -16.54
N LYS A 288 -3.87 -32.08 -16.41
CA LYS A 288 -5.24 -32.17 -15.89
C LYS A 288 -6.19 -31.30 -16.71
N TRP A 289 -7.42 -31.76 -16.91
CA TRP A 289 -8.50 -30.90 -17.35
C TRP A 289 -9.15 -30.24 -16.13
N VAL A 290 -9.42 -28.96 -16.20
CA VAL A 290 -10.22 -28.21 -15.20
C VAL A 290 -11.36 -27.48 -15.92
N ARG A 291 -12.38 -27.07 -15.18
CA ARG A 291 -13.51 -26.30 -15.72
C ARG A 291 -13.74 -25.01 -14.97
N TYR A 292 -14.07 -23.95 -15.70
CA TYR A 292 -14.50 -22.67 -15.16
C TYR A 292 -16.00 -22.46 -15.44
N ASP A 293 -16.73 -21.96 -14.44
CA ASP A 293 -18.17 -21.73 -14.52
C ASP A 293 -18.53 -20.44 -15.29
N GLU A 294 -19.81 -20.09 -15.33
CA GLU A 294 -20.32 -18.89 -16.03
C GLU A 294 -19.77 -17.56 -15.48
N ASN A 295 -19.28 -17.56 -14.23
CA ASN A 295 -18.63 -16.41 -13.59
C ASN A 295 -17.10 -16.47 -13.73
N GLY A 296 -16.59 -17.57 -14.30
CA GLY A 296 -15.17 -17.84 -14.50
C GLY A 296 -14.49 -18.51 -13.31
N LYS A 297 -15.23 -18.92 -12.27
CA LYS A 297 -14.66 -19.60 -11.11
C LYS A 297 -14.38 -21.06 -11.43
N MET A 298 -13.23 -21.57 -11.01
CA MET A 298 -12.89 -22.97 -11.16
C MET A 298 -13.84 -23.85 -10.36
N ILE A 299 -14.43 -24.82 -11.04
CA ILE A 299 -15.37 -25.77 -10.47
C ILE A 299 -14.61 -26.83 -9.68
N LYS A 300 -15.15 -27.17 -8.50
CA LYS A 300 -14.69 -28.25 -7.63
C LYS A 300 -15.90 -29.11 -7.23
N GLY A 301 -15.71 -30.43 -7.19
CA GLY A 301 -16.76 -31.39 -6.89
C GLY A 301 -17.62 -31.75 -8.09
N TRP A 302 -18.88 -32.12 -7.84
CA TRP A 302 -19.82 -32.55 -8.87
C TRP A 302 -20.32 -31.37 -9.70
N ASN A 303 -20.35 -31.54 -11.02
CA ASN A 303 -20.94 -30.58 -11.94
C ASN A 303 -21.71 -31.29 -13.04
N THR A 304 -22.97 -30.91 -13.23
CA THR A 304 -23.82 -31.43 -14.31
C THR A 304 -24.17 -30.29 -15.24
N ASN A 305 -23.95 -30.52 -16.54
CA ASN A 305 -24.35 -29.62 -17.62
C ASN A 305 -25.07 -30.42 -18.71
N GLU A 306 -25.38 -29.78 -19.83
CA GLU A 306 -26.09 -30.40 -20.96
C GLU A 306 -25.37 -31.62 -21.57
N ASN A 307 -24.04 -31.70 -21.42
CA ASN A 307 -23.23 -32.79 -21.96
C ASN A 307 -23.13 -33.98 -21.00
N GLY A 308 -23.37 -33.80 -19.70
CA GLY A 308 -23.31 -34.87 -18.73
C GLY A 308 -22.91 -34.42 -17.32
N THR A 309 -22.64 -35.40 -16.47
CA THR A 309 -22.18 -35.20 -15.09
C THR A 309 -20.69 -35.49 -15.00
N TYR A 310 -19.94 -34.57 -14.42
CA TYR A 310 -18.50 -34.60 -14.22
C TYR A 310 -18.20 -34.52 -12.71
N TYR A 311 -17.00 -34.95 -12.33
CA TYR A 311 -16.45 -34.70 -11.01
C TYR A 311 -15.08 -34.05 -11.12
N PHE A 312 -14.86 -33.00 -10.34
CA PHE A 312 -13.60 -32.29 -10.23
C PHE A 312 -13.03 -32.44 -8.82
N ASP A 313 -11.75 -32.77 -8.70
CA ASP A 313 -11.07 -32.94 -7.42
C ASP A 313 -11.20 -31.68 -6.53
N LEU A 314 -11.52 -31.86 -5.25
CA LEU A 314 -11.82 -30.76 -4.33
C LEU A 314 -10.59 -29.89 -4.01
N VAL A 315 -9.38 -30.43 -4.17
CA VAL A 315 -8.14 -29.69 -3.90
C VAL A 315 -7.68 -29.01 -5.18
N THR A 316 -7.52 -29.78 -6.24
CA THR A 316 -6.80 -29.41 -7.46
C THR A 316 -7.69 -28.98 -8.62
N GLY A 317 -9.00 -29.24 -8.55
CA GLY A 317 -9.94 -28.99 -9.65
C GLY A 317 -9.78 -29.96 -10.84
N ALA A 318 -8.97 -31.01 -10.72
CA ALA A 318 -8.75 -31.95 -11.81
C ALA A 318 -10.01 -32.77 -12.13
N MET A 319 -10.40 -32.81 -13.39
CA MET A 319 -11.51 -33.62 -13.90
C MET A 319 -11.20 -35.12 -13.75
N ALA A 320 -12.15 -35.88 -13.21
CA ALA A 320 -12.05 -37.32 -13.07
C ALA A 320 -12.20 -38.03 -14.41
N HIS A 321 -11.25 -38.91 -14.73
CA HIS A 321 -11.28 -39.79 -15.90
C HIS A 321 -11.11 -41.24 -15.44
N GLY A 322 -11.76 -42.18 -16.12
CA GLY A 322 -11.68 -43.60 -15.79
C GLY A 322 -12.34 -43.95 -14.45
N THR A 323 -11.79 -44.93 -13.73
CA THR A 323 -12.36 -45.41 -12.47
C THR A 323 -11.77 -44.65 -11.28
N VAL A 324 -12.62 -43.93 -10.54
CA VAL A 324 -12.21 -43.11 -9.39
C VAL A 324 -13.10 -43.41 -8.19
N GLU A 325 -12.53 -43.48 -6.99
CA GLU A 325 -13.30 -43.60 -5.75
C GLU A 325 -13.60 -42.21 -5.17
N ILE A 326 -14.88 -41.89 -4.99
CA ILE A 326 -15.36 -40.61 -4.47
C ILE A 326 -16.26 -40.89 -3.26
N ASN A 327 -15.86 -40.43 -2.08
CA ASN A 327 -16.59 -40.64 -0.82
C ASN A 327 -16.95 -42.13 -0.56
N GLY A 328 -16.01 -43.04 -0.82
CA GLY A 328 -16.21 -44.49 -0.63
C GLY A 328 -17.08 -45.17 -1.70
N LYS A 329 -17.40 -44.48 -2.80
CA LYS A 329 -18.12 -45.03 -3.95
C LYS A 329 -17.21 -45.05 -5.17
N THR A 330 -17.12 -46.20 -5.83
CA THR A 330 -16.46 -46.32 -7.13
C THR A 330 -17.36 -45.72 -8.21
N CYS A 331 -16.85 -44.70 -8.90
CA CYS A 331 -17.48 -44.06 -10.05
C CYS A 331 -16.67 -44.33 -11.31
N HIS A 332 -17.35 -44.51 -12.44
CA HIS A 332 -16.72 -44.75 -13.73
C HIS A 332 -17.00 -43.55 -14.65
N PHE A 333 -15.95 -42.84 -15.03
CA PHE A 333 -15.99 -41.73 -15.97
C PHE A 333 -15.40 -42.18 -17.30
N ASP A 334 -15.89 -41.61 -18.39
CA ASP A 334 -15.31 -41.82 -19.70
C ASP A 334 -13.85 -41.35 -19.74
N GLU A 335 -12.95 -42.16 -20.30
CA GLU A 335 -11.52 -41.88 -20.29
C GLU A 335 -11.11 -40.70 -21.18
N ALA A 336 -11.92 -40.37 -22.20
CA ALA A 336 -11.63 -39.27 -23.11
C ALA A 336 -12.36 -37.99 -22.68
N THR A 337 -13.63 -38.11 -22.31
CA THR A 337 -14.51 -36.96 -22.07
C THR A 337 -14.74 -36.62 -20.61
N GLY A 338 -14.46 -37.53 -19.67
CA GLY A 338 -14.71 -37.30 -18.23
C GLY A 338 -16.18 -37.35 -17.82
N ILE A 339 -17.10 -37.73 -18.72
CA ILE A 339 -18.54 -37.87 -18.43
C ILE A 339 -18.79 -39.14 -17.62
N LEU A 340 -19.56 -39.05 -16.53
CA LEU A 340 -20.00 -40.17 -15.70
C LEU A 340 -20.82 -41.18 -16.53
N LYS A 341 -20.45 -42.46 -16.47
CA LYS A 341 -21.09 -43.58 -17.17
C LYS A 341 -22.15 -44.30 -16.33
#